data_AF-A0A564Q3L1-F1
#
_entry.id   AF-A0A564Q3L1-F1
#
_cell.length_a   1.000
_cell.length_b   1.000
_cell.length_c   1.000
_cell.angle_alpha   90.00
_cell.angle_beta   90.00
_cell.angle_gamma   90.00
#
_symmetry.space_group_name_H-M   'P 1'
#
loop_
_entity.id
_entity.type
_entity.pdbx_description
1 polymer ?
#
loop_
_entity_poly.entity_id
_entity_poly.type
_entity_poly.pdbx_seq_one_letter_code
_entity_poly.pdbx_strand_id
1 'polypeptide(L)' 'MPNGKGRMGGYGLGPSGECVCPNCGHTMSHGRGSPCNQLKCPKCGTMMTRAR' A
#
# COMPACT_ATOMS: atom_id res chain seq x y z
N MET A 1 1.82 -27.79 29.92
CA MET A 1 2.15 -26.46 29.38
C MET A 1 2.11 -26.53 27.87
N PRO A 2 1.25 -25.81 27.12
CA PRO A 2 1.26 -25.85 25.66
C PRO A 2 2.11 -24.71 25.08
N ASN A 3 3.14 -25.08 24.32
CA ASN A 3 3.87 -24.18 23.43
C ASN A 3 2.97 -23.74 22.26
N GLY A 4 2.32 -22.58 22.43
CA GLY A 4 1.64 -21.87 21.34
C GLY A 4 2.64 -21.26 20.37
N LYS A 5 3.26 -22.07 19.50
CA LYS A 5 3.94 -21.58 18.29
C LYS A 5 2.88 -21.14 17.28
N GLY A 6 2.37 -19.92 17.48
CA GLY A 6 1.56 -19.20 16.50
C GLY A 6 2.41 -18.87 15.27
N ARG A 7 2.45 -19.79 14.32
CA ARG A 7 2.92 -19.56 12.96
C ARG A 7 1.82 -18.86 12.18
N MET A 8 1.98 -17.57 11.92
CA MET A 8 1.59 -16.86 10.69
C MET A 8 2.16 -15.45 10.85
N GLY A 9 3.32 -15.08 10.28
CA GLY A 9 3.49 -15.04 8.84
C GLY A 9 2.86 -13.76 8.28
N GLY A 10 3.53 -12.62 8.48
CA GLY A 10 3.41 -11.46 7.60
C GLY A 10 2.12 -10.64 7.65
N TYR A 11 1.98 -9.77 8.64
CA TYR A 11 1.40 -8.46 8.36
C TYR A 11 2.55 -7.48 8.34
N GLY A 12 3.20 -7.41 7.19
CA GLY A 12 4.24 -6.45 6.93
C GLY A 12 3.74 -5.06 7.31
N LEU A 13 4.34 -4.51 8.37
CA LEU A 13 4.58 -3.09 8.47
C LEU A 13 5.59 -2.72 7.36
N GLY A 14 5.20 -2.94 6.09
CA GLY A 14 6.00 -2.64 4.91
C GLY A 14 6.06 -1.12 4.76
N PRO A 15 7.25 -0.57 4.46
CA PRO A 15 7.64 0.81 4.69
C PRO A 15 6.66 1.74 3.97
N SER A 16 6.30 2.87 4.58
CA SER A 16 5.75 4.07 3.91
C SER A 16 5.49 3.87 2.40
N GLY A 17 4.39 3.19 2.09
CA GLY A 17 4.28 2.45 0.83
C GLY A 17 3.89 3.39 -0.28
N GLU A 18 4.76 3.63 -1.24
CA GLU A 18 4.48 4.49 -2.38
C GLU A 18 3.14 4.13 -3.03
N CYS A 19 2.37 5.13 -3.39
CA CYS A 19 1.15 4.96 -4.15
C CYS A 19 1.53 4.77 -5.60
N VAL A 20 1.16 3.64 -6.19
CA VAL A 20 1.30 3.38 -7.61
C VAL A 20 -0.07 3.39 -8.28
N CYS A 21 -0.16 4.07 -9.41
CA CYS A 21 -1.28 4.01 -10.32
C CYS A 21 -1.26 2.66 -11.06
N PRO A 22 -2.22 1.74 -10.85
CA PRO A 22 -2.21 0.44 -11.54
C PRO A 22 -2.53 0.56 -13.04
N ASN A 23 -3.10 1.68 -13.47
CA ASN A 23 -3.49 1.91 -14.86
C ASN A 23 -2.34 2.50 -15.70
N CYS A 24 -1.47 3.30 -15.08
CA CYS A 24 -0.48 4.12 -15.75
C CYS A 24 0.95 3.96 -15.20
N GLY A 25 1.14 3.24 -14.10
CA GLY A 25 2.43 3.02 -13.45
C GLY A 25 3.00 4.24 -12.71
N HIS A 26 2.25 5.34 -12.58
CA HIS A 26 2.71 6.52 -11.87
C HIS A 26 2.89 6.25 -10.37
N THR A 27 4.10 6.43 -9.84
CA THR A 27 4.43 6.31 -8.42
C THR A 27 4.45 7.67 -7.73
N MET A 28 3.95 7.72 -6.51
CA MET A 28 3.97 8.89 -5.63
C MET A 28 4.30 8.47 -4.21
N SER A 29 5.07 9.30 -3.50
CA SER A 29 5.35 9.09 -2.09
C SER A 29 4.06 9.15 -1.28
N HIS A 30 3.67 8.05 -0.65
CA HIS A 30 2.49 8.02 0.20
C HIS A 30 2.77 8.77 1.50
N GLY A 31 2.13 9.93 1.65
CA GLY A 31 2.13 10.69 2.89
C GLY A 31 1.37 9.96 3.99
N ARG A 32 1.89 9.98 5.22
CA ARG A 32 1.16 9.50 6.39
C ARG A 32 -0.12 10.33 6.56
N GLY A 33 -1.26 9.67 6.71
CA GLY A 33 -2.55 10.30 6.98
C GLY A 33 -3.61 10.13 5.89
N SER A 34 -3.22 9.82 4.64
CA SER A 34 -4.18 9.60 3.54
C SER A 34 -3.84 8.32 2.79
N PRO A 35 -4.77 7.34 2.72
CA PRO A 35 -4.50 6.08 2.05
C PRO A 35 -4.46 6.26 0.52
N CYS A 36 -3.59 5.50 -0.16
CA CYS A 36 -3.42 5.59 -1.63
C CYS A 36 -4.74 5.44 -2.41
N ASN A 37 -5.64 4.60 -1.91
CA ASN A 37 -6.94 4.33 -2.50
C ASN A 37 -7.91 5.53 -2.46
N GLN A 38 -7.54 6.64 -1.84
CA GLN A 38 -8.32 7.89 -1.88
C GLN A 38 -7.71 8.93 -2.83
N LEU A 39 -6.50 8.68 -3.34
CA LEU A 39 -5.81 9.54 -4.28
C LEU A 39 -6.23 9.17 -5.71
N LYS A 40 -6.69 10.17 -6.48
CA LYS A 40 -6.90 10.03 -7.91
C LYS A 40 -5.62 10.37 -8.66
N CYS A 41 -5.23 9.52 -9.61
CA CYS A 41 -4.08 9.79 -10.45
C CYS A 41 -4.37 10.94 -11.42
N PRO A 42 -3.55 12.01 -11.45
CA PRO A 42 -3.77 13.14 -12.37
C PRO A 42 -3.50 12.79 -13.84
N LYS A 43 -2.84 11.67 -14.14
CA LYS A 43 -2.56 11.24 -15.52
C LYS A 43 -3.70 10.47 -16.18
N CYS A 44 -4.49 9.73 -15.41
CA CYS A 44 -5.52 8.83 -15.96
C CYS A 44 -6.86 8.85 -15.20
N GLY A 45 -6.93 9.55 -14.06
CA GLY A 45 -8.13 9.61 -13.21
C GLY A 45 -8.40 8.35 -12.38
N THR A 46 -7.55 7.32 -12.45
CA THR A 46 -7.72 6.07 -11.70
C THR A 46 -7.40 6.24 -10.22
N MET A 47 -7.98 5.38 -9.38
CA MET A 47 -7.64 5.32 -7.96
C MET A 47 -6.25 4.70 -7.80
N MET A 48 -5.37 5.38 -7.07
CA MET A 48 -4.04 4.86 -6.81
C MET A 48 -4.13 3.67 -5.85
N THR A 49 -3.21 2.72 -6.00
CA THR A 49 -3.11 1.56 -5.11
C THR A 49 -1.77 1.59 -4.40
N ARG A 50 -1.66 0.87 -3.29
CA ARG A 50 -0.37 0.72 -2.62
C ARG A 50 0.54 -0.15 -3.48
N ALA A 51 1.76 0.31 -3.75
CA ALA A 51 2.81 -0.53 -4.31
C ALA A 51 3.19 -1.55 -3.22
N ARG A 52 2.71 -2.77 -3.39
CA ARG A 52 2.91 -3.94 -2.52
C ARG A 52 4.36 -4.36 -2.42
#